data_AF-A0A5K0Z380-F1
#
_entry.id   AF-A0A5K0Z380-F1
#
_cell.length_a   1.000
_cell.length_b   1.000
_cell.length_c   1.000
_cell.angle_alpha   90.00
_cell.angle_beta   90.00
_cell.angle_gamma   90.00
#
_symmetry.space_group_name_H-M   'P 1'
#
loop_
_entity.id
_entity.type
_entity.pdbx_description
1 polymer ?
#
loop_
_entity_poly.entity_id
_entity_poly.type
_entity_poly.pdbx_seq_one_letter_code
_entity_poly.pdbx_strand_id
1 'polypeptide(L)' 'VASSLSTNDCFVLQSGSSVFTWHGNVSSTEQQQLALQIAEFLK' A
#
# COMPACT_ATOMS: atom_id res chain seq x y z
N VAL A 1 -9.63 -10.27 -10.93
CA VAL A 1 -9.55 -8.81 -11.16
C VAL A 1 -9.16 -8.14 -9.85
N ALA A 2 -8.37 -7.07 -9.86
CA ALA A 2 -7.99 -6.35 -8.64
C ALA A 2 -9.08 -5.34 -8.22
N SER A 3 -10.31 -5.83 -8.00
CA SER A 3 -11.49 -4.99 -7.76
C SER A 3 -11.44 -4.18 -6.47
N SER A 4 -10.57 -4.55 -5.54
CA SER A 4 -10.39 -3.83 -4.27
C SER A 4 -9.46 -2.63 -4.40
N LEU A 5 -8.67 -2.51 -5.48
CA LEU A 5 -7.77 -1.38 -5.66
C LEU A 5 -8.53 -0.14 -6.10
N SER A 6 -8.18 0.99 -5.49
CA SER A 6 -8.78 2.31 -5.71
C SER A 6 -7.68 3.32 -5.98
N THR A 7 -7.80 4.12 -7.04
CA THR A 7 -6.79 5.15 -7.37
C THR A 7 -6.59 6.20 -6.29
N ASN A 8 -7.49 6.28 -5.31
CA ASN A 8 -7.50 7.30 -4.27
C ASN A 8 -6.79 6.83 -2.99
N ASP A 9 -6.44 5.56 -2.89
CA ASP A 9 -5.96 4.94 -1.65
C ASP A 9 -4.60 4.26 -1.85
N CYS A 10 -3.92 3.95 -0.75
CA CYS A 10 -2.73 3.10 -0.75
C CYS A 10 -3.05 1.74 -0.13
N PHE A 11 -2.44 0.69 -0.66
CA PHE A 11 -2.66 -0.68 -0.20
C PHE A 11 -1.32 -1.34 0.12
N VAL A 12 -1.32 -2.17 1.17
CA VAL A 12 -0.17 -3.01 1.55
C VAL A 12 -0.59 -4.46 1.37
N LEU A 13 0.21 -5.22 0.64
CA LEU A 13 0.02 -6.65 0.42
C LEU A 13 1.19 -7.41 1.04
N GLN A 14 0.91 -8.23 2.04
CA GLN A 14 1.86 -9.20 2.56
C GLN A 14 1.57 -10.57 1.96
N SER A 15 2.61 -11.21 1.41
CA SER A 15 2.55 -12.56 0.88
C SER A 15 3.76 -13.35 1.37
N GLY A 16 3.56 -14.16 2.41
CA GLY A 16 4.65 -14.85 3.10
C GLY A 16 5.61 -13.84 3.73
N SER A 17 6.90 -13.96 3.38
CA SER A 17 7.98 -13.07 3.82
C SER A 17 8.16 -11.82 2.95
N SER A 18 7.33 -11.64 1.92
CA SER A 18 7.39 -10.49 1.01
C SER A 18 6.27 -9.51 1.32
N VAL A 19 6.60 -8.21 1.32
CA VAL A 19 5.66 -7.11 1.51
C VAL A 19 5.76 -6.16 0.32
N PHE A 20 4.62 -5.81 -0.25
CA PHE A 20 4.48 -4.92 -1.39
C PHE A 20 3.58 -3.75 -1.02
N THR A 21 3.91 -2.56 -1.49
CA THR A 21 3.04 -1.39 -1.42
C THR A 21 2.55 -1.02 -2.81
N TRP A 22 1.28 -0.63 -2.88
CA TRP A 22 0.69 -0.04 -4.07
C TRP A 22 0.15 1.34 -3.71
N HIS A 23 0.51 2.33 -4.50
CA HIS A 23 0.08 3.71 -4.30
C HIS A 23 -0.92 4.09 -5.39
N GLY A 24 -2.11 4.51 -4.97
CA GLY A 24 -3.09 5.06 -5.87
C GLY A 24 -2.56 6.32 -6.55
N ASN A 25 -2.88 6.50 -7.83
CA ASN A 25 -2.41 7.65 -8.60
C ASN A 25 -2.85 9.00 -8.00
N VAL A 26 -3.94 9.03 -7.24
CA VAL A 26 -4.53 10.21 -6.61
C VAL A 26 -4.42 10.14 -5.07
N SER A 27 -3.74 9.14 -4.52
CA SER A 27 -3.52 9.04 -3.07
C SER A 27 -2.64 10.20 -2.58
N SER A 28 -2.86 10.65 -1.36
CA SER A 28 -2.06 11.73 -0.76
C SER A 28 -0.65 11.25 -0.35
N THR A 29 0.28 12.19 -0.22
CA THR A 29 1.63 11.91 0.28
C THR A 29 1.60 11.28 1.67
N GLU A 30 0.67 11.70 2.53
CA GLU A 30 0.49 11.14 3.87
C GLU A 30 0.06 9.67 3.83
N GLN A 31 -0.87 9.30 2.93
CA GLN A 31 -1.29 7.91 2.76
C GLN A 31 -0.13 7.03 2.26
N GLN A 32 0.68 7.56 1.33
CA GLN A 32 1.86 6.84 0.82
C GLN A 32 2.91 6.62 1.91
N GLN A 33 3.19 7.64 2.72
CA GLN A 33 4.11 7.52 3.85
C GLN A 33 3.61 6.50 4.89
N LEU A 34 2.31 6.54 5.21
CA LEU A 34 1.72 5.57 6.12
C LEU A 34 1.83 4.14 5.59
N ALA A 35 1.57 3.92 4.29
CA ALA A 35 1.70 2.61 3.67
C ALA A 35 3.15 2.09 3.73
N LEU A 36 4.15 2.95 3.54
CA LEU A 36 5.56 2.60 3.69
C LEU A 36 5.90 2.23 5.15
N GLN A 37 5.43 3.01 6.13
CA GLN A 37 5.65 2.72 7.55
C GLN A 37 5.04 1.37 7.96
N ILE A 38 3.81 1.09 7.51
CA ILE A 38 3.16 -0.20 7.76
C ILE A 38 3.94 -1.33 7.07
N ALA A 39 4.39 -1.12 5.83
CA ALA A 39 5.17 -2.12 5.12
C ALA A 39 6.52 -2.42 5.78
N GLU A 40 7.17 -1.42 6.39
CA GLU A 40 8.40 -1.61 7.17
C GLU A 40 8.13 -2.37 8.46
N PHE A 41 7.01 -2.09 9.14
CA PHE A 41 6.60 -2.82 10.34
C PHE A 41 6.27 -4.30 10.07
N LEU A 42 5.76 -4.62 8.88
CA LEU A 42 5.35 -5.98 8.49
C LEU A 42 6.49 -6.82 7.89
N LYS A 43 7.67 -6.24 7.63
CA LYS A 43 8.87 -6.96 7.20
C LYS A 43 9.52 -7.68 8.38
#